data_AF-A0AAN7GUR0-F1
#
_entry.id   AF-A0AAN7GUR0-F1
#
_cell.length_a   1.000
_cell.length_b   1.000
_cell.length_c   1.000
_cell.angle_alpha   90.00
_cell.angle_beta   90.00
_cell.angle_gamma   90.00
#
_symmetry.space_group_name_H-M   'P 1'
#
loop_
_entity.id
_entity.type
_entity.pdbx_description
1 polymer ?
#
loop_
_entity_poly.entity_id
_entity_poly.type
_entity_poly.pdbx_seq_one_letter_code
_entity_poly.pdbx_strand_id
1 'polypeptide(L)'
;MSPAAASAAASERDQASGDDYSAVATLVPFERPLPLLRRPIPAGCRDDPTAGPYVLSFKDPDSWTTALRSCRSQITEQCEEGARIGCAVAASRACAPPWWASLTGQKVNLKEREECEVREMERCFADKRGKCADFARERTLRPFMAARVGVREDSGRRAVISKEMGKKLICWVSVPNDSLRLGLMGLQDLAKIESSVTNYRASEIFVTDFSLQLY
;
A
#
# COMPACT_ATOMS: atom_id res chain seq x y z
N MET A 1 -55.64 -26.22 47.92
CA MET A 1 -56.21 -25.63 46.69
C MET A 1 -55.15 -25.66 45.59
N SER A 2 -55.16 -26.72 44.78
CA SER A 2 -54.92 -26.68 43.31
C SER A 2 -56.31 -26.58 42.65
N PRO A 3 -56.51 -26.21 41.36
CA PRO A 3 -55.75 -26.59 40.15
C PRO A 3 -55.36 -25.39 39.25
N ALA A 4 -54.34 -25.45 38.38
CA ALA A 4 -54.29 -26.03 37.02
C ALA A 4 -55.45 -25.61 36.09
N ALA A 5 -55.14 -24.84 35.04
CA ALA A 5 -55.85 -24.87 33.77
C ALA A 5 -54.94 -24.38 32.63
N ALA A 6 -54.64 -25.33 31.74
CA ALA A 6 -53.95 -25.13 30.48
C ALA A 6 -54.97 -25.05 29.33
N SER A 7 -54.46 -24.59 28.18
CA SER A 7 -55.00 -24.79 26.81
C SER A 7 -56.16 -23.87 26.41
N ALA A 8 -56.35 -23.48 25.15
CA ALA A 8 -55.75 -23.95 23.90
C ALA A 8 -55.97 -22.93 22.77
N ALA A 9 -55.19 -23.11 21.69
CA ALA A 9 -55.58 -22.90 20.29
C ALA A 9 -55.73 -21.44 19.80
N ALA A 10 -55.31 -21.06 18.61
CA ALA A 10 -54.66 -21.74 17.50
C ALA A 10 -54.07 -20.66 16.58
N SER A 11 -53.12 -21.07 15.72
CA SER A 11 -52.97 -20.65 14.31
C SER A 11 -53.23 -19.17 14.01
N GLU A 12 -52.21 -18.36 13.70
CA GLU A 12 -51.67 -18.34 12.35
C GLU A 12 -50.14 -18.23 12.33
N ARG A 13 -49.48 -19.28 11.85
CA ARG A 13 -48.22 -19.09 11.12
C ARG A 13 -48.58 -18.51 9.76
N ASP A 14 -48.67 -17.20 9.67
CA ASP A 14 -48.44 -16.54 8.40
C ASP A 14 -46.93 -16.40 8.23
N GLN A 15 -46.29 -17.52 7.86
CA GLN A 15 -45.02 -17.44 7.13
C GLN A 15 -45.36 -16.94 5.73
N ALA A 16 -45.67 -15.65 5.64
CA ALA A 16 -45.42 -14.92 4.42
C ALA A 16 -43.91 -14.98 4.22
N SER A 17 -43.44 -15.81 3.29
CA SER A 17 -42.14 -15.59 2.65
C SER A 17 -42.25 -14.28 1.88
N GLY A 18 -42.24 -13.17 2.63
CA GLY A 18 -42.13 -11.83 2.10
C GLY A 18 -40.69 -11.64 1.67
N ASP A 19 -40.34 -12.27 0.56
CA ASP A 19 -39.12 -11.93 -0.15
C ASP A 19 -39.15 -10.41 -0.36
N ASP A 20 -38.15 -9.72 0.19
CA ASP A 20 -38.05 -8.28 0.14
C ASP A 20 -37.66 -7.87 -1.29
N TYR A 21 -38.65 -7.78 -2.18
CA TYR A 21 -38.51 -7.31 -3.56
C TYR A 21 -38.39 -5.78 -3.65
N SER A 22 -37.99 -5.10 -2.56
CA SER A 22 -37.71 -3.68 -2.57
C SER A 22 -36.56 -3.36 -3.52
N ALA A 23 -36.69 -2.28 -4.30
CA ALA A 23 -35.63 -1.81 -5.19
C ALA A 23 -34.30 -1.62 -4.44
N VAL A 24 -34.35 -1.29 -3.14
CA VAL A 24 -33.17 -1.14 -2.28
C VAL A 24 -32.41 -2.46 -2.11
N ALA A 25 -33.09 -3.61 -2.06
CA ALA A 25 -32.46 -4.92 -1.96
C ALA A 25 -31.67 -5.30 -3.23
N THR A 26 -31.92 -4.62 -4.35
CA THR A 26 -31.17 -4.80 -5.61
C THR A 26 -30.08 -3.75 -5.82
N LEU A 27 -29.95 -2.75 -4.94
CA LEU A 27 -28.90 -1.75 -5.05
C LEU A 27 -27.58 -2.33 -4.56
N VAL A 28 -26.67 -2.57 -5.50
CA VAL A 28 -25.26 -2.76 -5.18
C VAL A 28 -24.63 -1.36 -5.16
N PRO A 29 -24.38 -0.76 -3.98
CA PRO A 29 -23.71 0.53 -3.94
C PRO A 29 -22.32 0.37 -4.51
N PHE A 30 -21.98 1.18 -5.52
CA PHE A 30 -20.59 1.33 -5.89
C PHE A 30 -19.85 1.91 -4.69
N GLU A 31 -18.80 1.22 -4.25
CA GLU A 31 -17.90 1.78 -3.25
C GLU A 31 -17.40 3.13 -3.75
N ARG A 32 -17.35 4.11 -2.84
CA ARG A 32 -16.78 5.43 -3.17
C ARG A 32 -15.38 5.21 -3.74
N PRO A 33 -15.01 5.90 -4.83
CA PRO A 33 -13.71 5.71 -5.45
C PRO A 33 -12.62 5.95 -4.40
N LEU A 34 -11.70 5.00 -4.29
CA LEU A 34 -10.56 5.13 -3.40
C LEU A 34 -9.80 6.42 -3.78
N PRO A 35 -9.45 7.26 -2.79
CA PRO A 35 -8.69 8.47 -3.08
C PRO A 35 -7.36 8.08 -3.72
N LEU A 36 -7.00 8.77 -4.80
CA LEU A 36 -5.76 8.50 -5.52
C LEU A 36 -4.57 8.69 -4.58
N LEU A 37 -3.68 7.68 -4.53
CA LEU A 37 -2.44 7.74 -3.76
C LEU A 37 -1.54 8.90 -4.19
N ARG A 38 -1.62 9.27 -5.47
CA ARG A 38 -0.86 10.36 -6.06
C ARG A 38 -1.81 11.30 -6.77
N ARG A 39 -1.55 12.60 -6.64
CA ARG A 39 -2.31 13.66 -7.29
C ARG A 39 -1.40 14.42 -8.26
N PRO A 40 -1.95 14.99 -9.34
CA PRO A 40 -1.20 15.88 -10.20
C PRO A 40 -0.86 17.16 -9.43
N ILE A 41 0.41 17.57 -9.50
CA ILE A 41 0.90 18.88 -9.03
C ILE A 41 1.80 19.50 -10.09
N PRO A 42 1.95 20.84 -10.11
CA PRO A 42 2.79 21.50 -11.10
C PRO A 42 4.21 20.92 -11.13
N ALA A 43 4.70 20.65 -12.34
CA ALA A 43 6.07 20.24 -12.57
C ALA A 43 7.03 21.36 -12.12
N GLY A 44 8.13 20.98 -11.48
CA GLY A 44 9.18 21.89 -11.08
C GLY A 44 10.16 22.15 -12.23
N CYS A 45 11.01 23.17 -12.10
CA CYS A 45 12.03 23.49 -13.09
C CYS A 45 13.06 22.36 -13.34
N ARG A 46 13.13 21.36 -12.44
CA ARG A 46 14.02 20.20 -12.54
C ARG A 46 13.34 18.98 -13.16
N ASP A 47 12.04 19.07 -13.45
CA ASP A 47 11.29 18.03 -14.15
C ASP A 47 11.50 18.15 -15.66
N ASP A 48 11.31 17.03 -16.36
CA ASP A 48 11.39 16.99 -17.82
C ASP A 48 10.25 17.82 -18.42
N PRO A 49 10.55 18.92 -19.15
CA PRO A 49 9.52 19.77 -19.73
C PRO A 49 8.68 19.06 -20.80
N THR A 50 9.20 17.97 -21.40
CA THR A 50 8.47 17.19 -22.41
C THR A 50 7.39 16.30 -21.82
N ALA A 51 7.46 15.99 -20.53
CA ALA A 51 6.48 15.17 -19.82
C ALA A 51 5.17 15.93 -19.49
N GLY A 52 5.14 17.24 -19.75
CA GLY A 52 3.98 18.10 -19.55
C GLY A 52 4.05 18.93 -18.26
N PRO A 53 3.02 19.77 -18.02
CA PRO A 53 3.05 20.76 -16.95
C PRO A 53 2.79 20.19 -15.55
N TYR A 54 2.48 18.90 -15.43
CA TYR A 54 2.13 18.26 -14.16
C TYR A 54 2.88 16.95 -13.95
N VAL A 55 3.21 16.68 -12.68
CA VAL A 55 3.79 15.42 -12.21
C VAL A 55 2.89 14.80 -11.15
N LEU A 56 2.88 13.46 -11.08
CA LEU A 56 2.14 12.73 -10.04
C LEU A 56 2.95 12.67 -8.75
N SER A 57 2.44 13.26 -7.67
CA SER A 57 3.07 13.23 -6.35
C SER A 57 2.16 12.68 -5.27
N PHE A 58 2.76 12.12 -4.23
CA PHE A 58 2.09 11.99 -2.94
C PHE A 58 1.71 13.37 -2.41
N LYS A 59 0.62 13.44 -1.65
CA LYS A 59 0.09 14.70 -1.11
C LYS A 59 1.09 15.38 -0.16
N ASP A 60 1.72 14.57 0.68
CA ASP A 60 2.61 14.98 1.76
C ASP A 60 3.54 13.79 2.16
N PRO A 61 4.59 14.03 2.96
CA PRO A 61 5.48 12.99 3.47
C PRO A 61 4.78 11.86 4.23
N ASP A 62 3.69 12.13 4.93
CA ASP A 62 2.94 11.14 5.72
C ASP A 62 2.20 10.16 4.80
N SER A 63 1.60 10.69 3.72
CA SER A 63 0.98 9.91 2.65
C SER A 63 2.00 9.01 1.95
N TRP A 64 3.21 9.51 1.67
CA TRP A 64 4.29 8.71 1.10
C TRP A 64 4.71 7.57 2.05
N THR A 65 4.91 7.87 3.33
CA THR A 65 5.34 6.89 4.35
C THR A 65 4.27 5.81 4.57
N THR A 66 3.01 6.21 4.62
CA THR A 66 1.86 5.29 4.76
C THR A 66 1.75 4.36 3.56
N ALA A 67 1.88 4.90 2.34
CA ALA A 67 1.87 4.10 1.12
C ALA A 67 3.05 3.13 1.05
N LEU A 68 4.24 3.55 1.48
CA LEU A 68 5.42 2.68 1.53
C LEU A 68 5.20 1.52 2.50
N ARG A 69 4.69 1.80 3.71
CA ARG A 69 4.41 0.78 4.72
C ARG A 69 3.35 -0.21 4.24
N SER A 70 2.26 0.28 3.67
CA SER A 70 1.18 -0.55 3.11
C SER A 70 1.69 -1.45 1.99
N CYS A 71 2.43 -0.89 1.03
CA CYS A 71 3.01 -1.66 -0.07
C CYS A 71 4.00 -2.73 0.42
N ARG A 72 4.84 -2.42 1.41
CA ARG A 72 5.73 -3.41 2.04
C ARG A 72 4.98 -4.53 2.74
N SER A 73 3.91 -4.22 3.46
CA SER A 73 3.05 -5.22 4.10
C SER A 73 2.46 -6.17 3.05
N GLN A 74 1.84 -5.61 2.01
CA GLN A 74 1.22 -6.39 0.94
C GLN A 74 2.22 -7.30 0.21
N ILE A 75 3.41 -6.79 -0.12
CA ILE A 75 4.45 -7.61 -0.77
C ILE A 75 4.95 -8.71 0.17
N THR A 76 5.07 -8.41 1.47
CA THR A 76 5.47 -9.40 2.47
C THR A 76 4.43 -10.50 2.58
N GLU A 77 3.15 -10.14 2.73
CA GLU A 77 2.03 -11.08 2.82
C GLU A 77 1.94 -11.98 1.57
N GLN A 78 2.04 -11.39 0.38
CA GLN A 78 2.05 -12.15 -0.88
C GLN A 78 3.27 -13.08 -0.99
N CYS A 79 4.44 -12.62 -0.53
CA CYS A 79 5.63 -13.46 -0.49
C CYS A 79 5.47 -14.62 0.49
N GLU A 80 4.90 -14.39 1.68
CA GLU A 80 4.64 -15.43 2.66
C GLU A 80 3.63 -16.45 2.12
N GLU A 81 2.56 -16.01 1.44
CA GLU A 81 1.62 -16.94 0.81
C GLU A 81 2.28 -17.76 -0.31
N GLY A 82 3.06 -17.10 -1.16
CA GLY A 82 3.83 -17.77 -2.20
C GLY A 82 4.85 -18.78 -1.63
N ALA A 83 5.51 -18.43 -0.53
CA ALA A 83 6.42 -19.31 0.19
C ALA A 83 5.69 -20.51 0.79
N ARG A 84 4.50 -20.31 1.36
CA ARG A 84 3.66 -21.38 1.92
C ARG A 84 3.31 -22.41 0.84
N ILE A 85 2.80 -21.95 -0.30
CA ILE A 85 2.42 -22.81 -1.43
C ILE A 85 3.67 -23.50 -1.99
N GLY A 86 4.75 -22.75 -2.23
CA GLY A 86 6.00 -23.29 -2.77
C GLY A 86 6.61 -24.37 -1.87
N CYS A 87 6.60 -24.16 -0.56
CA CYS A 87 7.09 -25.12 0.42
C CYS A 87 6.18 -26.36 0.54
N ALA A 88 4.86 -26.21 0.43
CA ALA A 88 3.95 -27.36 0.38
C ALA A 88 4.24 -28.26 -0.84
N VAL A 89 4.46 -27.65 -2.02
CA VAL A 89 4.83 -28.40 -3.24
C VAL A 89 6.21 -29.07 -3.08
N ALA A 90 7.18 -28.36 -2.50
CA ALA A 90 8.52 -28.92 -2.26
C ALA A 90 8.47 -30.10 -1.27
N ALA A 91 7.70 -29.96 -0.18
CA ALA A 91 7.51 -31.02 0.82
C ALA A 91 6.84 -32.24 0.20
N SER A 92 5.79 -32.07 -0.61
CA SER A 92 5.13 -33.18 -1.28
C SER A 92 6.07 -33.95 -2.22
N ARG A 93 6.98 -33.24 -2.90
CA ARG A 93 8.02 -33.88 -3.73
C ARG A 93 9.09 -34.59 -2.90
N ALA A 94 9.49 -34.01 -1.77
CA ALA A 94 10.49 -34.59 -0.88
C ALA A 94 9.99 -35.87 -0.17
N CYS A 95 8.70 -35.91 0.16
CA CYS A 95 8.05 -37.03 0.86
C CYS A 95 7.33 -38.00 -0.09
N ALA A 96 7.41 -37.78 -1.42
CA ALA A 96 6.80 -38.68 -2.39
C ALA A 96 7.47 -40.06 -2.36
N PRO A 97 6.70 -41.16 -2.38
CA PRO A 97 7.28 -42.48 -2.56
C PRO A 97 7.93 -42.58 -3.95
N PRO A 98 8.95 -43.42 -4.11
CA PRO A 98 9.49 -43.73 -5.43
C PRO A 98 8.37 -44.20 -6.37
N TRP A 99 8.44 -43.81 -7.64
CA TRP A 99 7.41 -44.13 -8.64
C TRP A 99 7.14 -45.64 -8.78
N TRP A 100 8.14 -46.48 -8.51
CA TRP A 100 8.03 -47.95 -8.59
C TRP A 100 7.35 -48.58 -7.37
N ALA A 101 7.18 -47.86 -6.25
CA ALA A 101 6.58 -48.40 -5.03
C ALA A 101 5.11 -48.82 -5.24
N SER A 102 4.39 -48.16 -6.15
CA SER A 102 3.03 -48.54 -6.53
C SER A 102 2.99 -49.81 -7.41
N LEU A 103 4.09 -50.16 -8.09
CA LEU A 103 4.18 -51.35 -8.93
C LEU A 103 4.41 -52.63 -8.11
N THR A 104 5.05 -52.52 -6.95
CA THR A 104 5.31 -53.66 -6.05
C THR A 104 4.11 -54.00 -5.14
N GLY A 105 2.98 -53.32 -5.31
CA GLY A 105 1.80 -53.49 -4.46
C GLY A 105 2.00 -53.04 -3.01
N GLN A 106 3.11 -52.35 -2.72
CA GLN A 106 3.42 -51.87 -1.38
C GLN A 106 2.47 -50.72 -1.05
N LYS A 107 1.62 -50.91 -0.01
CA LYS A 107 0.74 -49.85 0.46
C LYS A 107 1.58 -48.73 1.07
N VAL A 108 1.49 -47.55 0.47
CA VAL A 108 2.13 -46.34 1.00
C VAL A 108 1.43 -45.96 2.30
N ASN A 109 2.20 -45.79 3.38
CA ASN A 109 1.65 -45.28 4.63
C ASN A 109 1.33 -43.79 4.49
N LEU A 110 0.05 -43.48 4.26
CA LEU A 110 -0.40 -42.10 4.05
C LEU A 110 -0.17 -41.22 5.28
N LYS A 111 -0.24 -41.80 6.48
CA LYS A 111 -0.03 -41.06 7.73
C LYS A 111 1.43 -40.62 7.89
N GLU A 112 2.36 -41.54 7.65
CA GLU A 112 3.80 -41.21 7.69
C GLU A 112 4.17 -40.17 6.62
N ARG A 113 3.51 -40.23 5.45
CA ARG A 113 3.69 -39.23 4.40
C ARG A 113 3.19 -37.87 4.83
N GLU A 114 2.00 -37.78 5.41
CA GLU A 114 1.45 -36.52 5.93
C GLU A 114 2.38 -35.91 7.00
N GLU A 115 2.84 -36.72 7.97
CA GLU A 115 3.78 -36.29 9.00
C GLU A 115 5.12 -35.81 8.41
N CYS A 116 5.59 -36.43 7.31
CA CYS A 116 6.74 -35.96 6.56
C CYS A 116 6.48 -34.61 5.89
N GLU A 117 5.35 -34.49 5.18
CA GLU A 117 5.00 -33.29 4.42
C GLU A 117 4.84 -32.07 5.34
N VAL A 118 4.17 -32.23 6.50
CA VAL A 118 4.03 -31.17 7.50
C VAL A 118 5.40 -30.70 7.99
N ARG A 119 6.29 -31.62 8.38
CA ARG A 119 7.61 -31.28 8.91
C ARG A 119 8.51 -30.59 7.88
N GLU A 120 8.53 -31.11 6.66
CA GLU A 120 9.33 -30.53 5.57
C GLU A 120 8.79 -29.16 5.15
N MET A 121 7.46 -29.01 5.11
CA MET A 121 6.79 -27.75 4.81
C MET A 121 7.10 -26.68 5.86
N GLU A 122 6.94 -27.00 7.16
CA GLU A 122 7.22 -26.08 8.26
C GLU A 122 8.68 -25.63 8.26
N ARG A 123 9.61 -26.56 8.07
CA ARG A 123 11.05 -26.28 7.98
C ARG A 123 11.37 -25.36 6.79
N CYS A 124 10.83 -25.66 5.62
CA CYS A 124 11.01 -24.84 4.43
C CYS A 124 10.41 -23.44 4.64
N PHE A 125 9.19 -23.36 5.16
CA PHE A 125 8.47 -22.11 5.32
C PHE A 125 9.17 -21.19 6.31
N ALA A 126 9.69 -21.74 7.43
CA ALA A 126 10.48 -20.97 8.39
C ALA A 126 11.73 -20.33 7.76
N ASP A 127 12.46 -21.03 6.88
CA ASP A 127 13.61 -20.47 6.14
C ASP A 127 13.21 -19.37 5.15
N LYS A 128 12.08 -19.55 4.45
CA LYS A 128 11.66 -18.61 3.40
C LYS A 128 10.96 -17.37 3.95
N ARG A 129 10.17 -17.51 5.01
CA ARG A 129 9.40 -16.42 5.62
C ARG A 129 10.29 -15.24 6.02
N GLY A 130 11.45 -15.51 6.63
CA GLY A 130 12.39 -14.46 7.05
C GLY A 130 12.91 -13.59 5.90
N LYS A 131 12.94 -14.12 4.67
CA LYS A 131 13.45 -13.42 3.47
C LYS A 131 12.40 -12.52 2.82
N CYS A 132 11.12 -12.66 3.17
CA CYS A 132 10.04 -11.88 2.57
C CYS A 132 10.10 -10.39 2.92
N ALA A 133 10.53 -10.04 4.13
CA ALA A 133 10.72 -8.65 4.53
C ALA A 133 11.81 -7.98 3.68
N ASP A 134 12.92 -8.67 3.43
CA ASP A 134 14.05 -8.16 2.65
C ASP A 134 13.63 -7.96 1.19
N PHE A 135 12.93 -8.95 0.63
CA PHE A 135 12.34 -8.86 -0.70
C PHE A 135 11.39 -7.66 -0.82
N ALA A 136 10.51 -7.44 0.15
CA ALA A 136 9.62 -6.28 0.16
C ALA A 136 10.39 -4.95 0.22
N ARG A 137 11.48 -4.87 1.00
CA ARG A 137 12.33 -3.67 1.06
C ARG A 137 13.00 -3.40 -0.28
N GLU A 138 13.60 -4.41 -0.89
CA GLU A 138 14.28 -4.28 -2.19
C GLU A 138 13.33 -3.81 -3.30
N ARG A 139 12.14 -4.43 -3.38
CA ARG A 139 11.14 -4.12 -4.41
C ARG A 139 10.54 -2.73 -4.25
N THR A 140 10.43 -2.23 -3.02
CA THR A 140 9.83 -0.91 -2.75
C THR A 140 10.83 0.23 -2.83
N LEU A 141 12.13 -0.01 -2.60
CA LEU A 141 13.13 1.05 -2.47
C LEU A 141 13.20 1.97 -3.69
N ARG A 142 13.57 1.43 -4.86
CA ARG A 142 13.74 2.23 -6.09
C ARG A 142 12.48 3.01 -6.50
N PRO A 143 11.28 2.40 -6.60
CA PRO A 143 10.09 3.13 -7.04
C PRO A 143 9.63 4.20 -6.04
N PHE A 144 9.73 3.95 -4.73
CA PHE A 144 9.34 4.96 -3.74
C PHE A 144 10.34 6.09 -3.61
N MET A 145 11.64 5.81 -3.76
CA MET A 145 12.69 6.85 -3.77
C MET A 145 12.61 7.77 -4.99
N ALA A 146 12.21 7.24 -6.14
CA ALA A 146 11.98 8.03 -7.34
C ALA A 146 10.65 8.81 -7.33
N ALA A 147 9.72 8.49 -6.42
CA ALA A 147 8.40 9.12 -6.38
C ALA A 147 8.48 10.60 -5.94
N ARG A 148 7.56 11.41 -6.46
CA ARG A 148 7.40 12.81 -6.05
C ARG A 148 6.60 12.91 -4.76
N VAL A 149 7.00 13.80 -3.87
CA VAL A 149 6.32 14.12 -2.61
C VAL A 149 6.05 15.62 -2.59
N GLY A 150 4.78 16.00 -2.39
CA GLY A 150 4.39 17.38 -2.18
C GLY A 150 4.86 17.86 -0.82
N VAL A 151 5.48 19.03 -0.76
CA VAL A 151 5.89 19.69 0.48
C VAL A 151 5.24 21.06 0.52
N ARG A 152 4.53 21.36 1.61
CA ARG A 152 3.96 22.70 1.84
C ARG A 152 4.98 23.56 2.55
N GLU A 153 5.26 24.73 1.98
CA GLU A 153 6.00 25.80 2.65
C GLU A 153 5.08 26.49 3.66
N ASP A 154 4.73 25.79 4.75
CA ASP A 154 4.07 26.44 5.87
C ASP A 154 5.15 26.94 6.86
N SER A 155 5.06 28.23 7.15
CA SER A 155 5.87 29.09 8.02
C SER A 155 6.09 28.63 9.48
N GLY A 156 5.96 27.34 9.78
CA GLY A 156 6.18 26.76 11.11
C GLY A 156 6.80 25.35 11.14
N ARG A 157 6.96 24.65 10.00
CA ARG A 157 7.56 23.30 9.94
C ARG A 157 8.88 23.28 9.15
N ARG A 158 9.82 24.13 9.57
CA ARG A 158 11.20 24.20 9.09
C ARG A 158 12.07 23.03 9.55
N ALA A 159 11.51 21.82 9.71
CA ALA A 159 12.18 20.73 10.41
C ALA A 159 12.50 19.49 9.55
N VAL A 160 11.98 19.39 8.32
CA VAL A 160 12.23 18.19 7.47
C VAL A 160 13.17 18.48 6.30
N ILE A 161 13.39 19.74 5.98
CA ILE A 161 14.39 20.12 4.97
C ILE A 161 15.72 20.28 5.70
N SER A 162 16.60 19.30 5.53
CA SER A 162 18.00 19.37 5.98
C SER A 162 18.57 20.78 5.71
N LYS A 163 19.25 21.37 6.70
CA LYS A 163 19.89 22.69 6.61
C LYS A 163 20.75 22.88 5.35
N GLU A 164 21.18 21.79 4.73
CA GLU A 164 21.97 21.80 3.50
C GLU A 164 21.16 22.10 2.22
N MET A 165 19.86 21.83 2.21
CA MET A 165 18.99 22.08 1.04
C MET A 165 18.48 23.53 0.96
N GLY A 166 18.48 24.24 2.08
CA GLY A 166 18.27 25.70 2.11
C GLY A 166 19.28 26.47 1.25
N LYS A 167 20.47 25.90 1.03
CA LYS A 167 21.51 26.48 0.16
C LYS A 167 21.29 26.18 -1.34
N LYS A 168 20.48 25.18 -1.70
CA LYS A 168 20.20 24.79 -3.10
C LYS A 168 18.93 25.42 -3.68
N LEU A 169 18.21 26.23 -2.91
CA LEU A 169 17.02 26.98 -3.33
C LEU A 169 17.34 28.29 -4.09
N ILE A 170 18.45 28.33 -4.83
CA ILE A 170 18.84 29.46 -5.70
C ILE A 170 18.21 29.36 -7.10
N CYS A 171 17.21 28.49 -7.31
CA CYS A 171 16.56 28.35 -8.63
C CYS A 171 15.36 29.30 -8.84
N TRP A 172 15.02 30.15 -7.87
CA TRP A 172 13.88 31.09 -7.94
C TRP A 172 14.28 32.56 -8.15
N VAL A 173 15.54 32.83 -8.47
CA VAL A 173 15.99 34.19 -8.87
C VAL A 173 16.78 34.09 -10.18
N SER A 174 16.08 33.81 -11.27
CA SER A 174 16.57 34.09 -12.63
C SER A 174 15.36 34.21 -13.55
N VAL A 175 14.64 35.32 -13.44
CA VAL A 175 13.79 35.81 -14.52
C VAL A 175 14.70 36.68 -15.39
N PRO A 176 14.89 36.38 -16.68
CA PRO A 176 15.55 37.30 -17.59
C PRO A 176 14.66 38.53 -17.73
N ASN A 177 15.24 39.68 -17.43
CA ASN A 177 14.65 40.99 -17.67
C ASN A 177 14.49 41.18 -19.18
N ASP A 178 13.25 41.29 -19.66
CA ASP A 178 12.94 42.17 -20.79
C ASP A 178 11.46 42.59 -20.80
N SER A 179 11.28 43.90 -20.58
CA SER A 179 10.13 44.74 -20.90
C SER A 179 8.72 44.20 -20.59
N LEU A 180 8.16 44.59 -19.43
CA LEU A 180 6.76 45.00 -19.34
C LEU A 180 6.57 45.92 -18.12
N ARG A 181 6.43 47.22 -18.41
CA ARG A 181 5.90 48.21 -17.48
C ARG A 181 4.46 47.83 -17.16
N LEU A 182 4.20 47.22 -16.00
CA LEU A 182 2.87 47.28 -15.40
C LEU A 182 2.94 47.67 -13.92
N GLY A 183 2.28 48.79 -13.66
CA GLY A 183 1.71 49.29 -12.40
C GLY A 183 2.15 48.65 -11.08
N LEU A 184 2.78 49.50 -10.26
CA LEU A 184 2.84 49.39 -8.82
C LEU A 184 1.41 49.48 -8.20
N MET A 185 0.62 48.42 -8.32
CA MET A 185 -0.59 48.22 -7.51
C MET A 185 -0.74 46.72 -7.23
N GLY A 186 -0.79 46.35 -5.95
CA GLY A 186 -1.27 45.02 -5.54
C GLY A 186 -0.26 44.06 -4.90
N LEU A 187 0.74 44.54 -4.16
CA LEU A 187 1.56 43.65 -3.30
C LEU A 187 0.73 43.00 -2.15
N GLN A 188 -0.51 43.44 -1.96
CA GLN A 188 -1.42 42.96 -0.93
C GLN A 188 -2.26 41.75 -1.40
N ASP A 189 -2.42 41.55 -2.71
CA ASP A 189 -3.13 40.38 -3.28
C ASP A 189 -2.22 39.15 -3.43
N LEU A 190 -0.89 39.31 -3.29
CA LEU A 190 0.06 38.21 -3.17
C LEU A 190 0.07 37.58 -1.76
N ALA A 191 -0.62 38.16 -0.78
CA ALA A 191 -0.80 37.53 0.53
C ALA A 191 -1.80 36.35 0.49
N LYS A 192 -2.44 36.14 -0.68
CA LYS A 192 -3.22 34.94 -1.00
C LYS A 192 -2.45 34.03 -1.96
N ILE A 193 -1.12 33.93 -1.79
CA ILE A 193 -0.38 32.77 -2.32
C ILE A 193 -0.90 31.57 -1.54
N GLU A 194 -1.88 30.89 -2.15
CA GLU A 194 -2.25 29.53 -1.83
C GLU A 194 -0.96 28.75 -1.61
N SER A 195 -0.70 28.29 -0.37
CA SER A 195 0.60 27.77 0.06
C SER A 195 1.22 26.93 -1.05
N SER A 196 2.26 27.44 -1.74
CA SER A 196 2.70 26.81 -2.98
C SER A 196 3.26 25.43 -2.62
N VAL A 197 2.58 24.38 -3.08
CA VAL A 197 3.01 23.00 -2.84
C VAL A 197 4.15 22.75 -3.80
N THR A 198 5.38 22.68 -3.29
CA THR A 198 6.55 22.31 -4.08
C THR A 198 6.67 20.79 -4.15
N ASN A 199 7.33 20.29 -5.19
CA ASN A 199 7.54 18.85 -5.38
C ASN A 199 9.02 18.50 -5.31
N TYR A 200 9.33 17.42 -4.58
CA TYR A 200 10.67 16.87 -4.48
C TYR A 200 10.63 15.37 -4.71
N ARG A 201 11.74 14.79 -5.18
CA ARG A 201 11.92 13.33 -5.13
C ARG A 201 12.01 12.90 -3.67
N ALA A 202 11.46 11.74 -3.33
CA ALA A 202 11.64 11.17 -2.00
C ALA A 202 13.14 10.97 -1.66
N SER A 203 13.96 10.60 -2.65
CA SER A 203 15.42 10.52 -2.53
C SER A 203 16.10 11.88 -2.29
N GLU A 204 15.39 13.00 -2.32
CA GLU A 204 15.92 14.32 -2.00
C GLU A 204 15.58 14.72 -0.56
N ILE A 205 14.51 14.15 0.01
CA ILE A 205 14.01 14.42 1.35
C ILE A 205 14.58 13.41 2.37
N PHE A 206 14.56 12.11 2.02
CA PHE A 206 14.79 11.01 2.97
C PHE A 206 16.19 10.38 2.88
N VAL A 207 17.18 11.10 2.31
CA VAL A 207 18.57 10.60 2.09
C VAL A 207 19.22 10.09 3.38
N THR A 208 18.89 10.69 4.53
CA THR A 208 19.54 10.39 5.82
C THR A 208 18.81 9.34 6.65
N ASP A 209 17.52 9.10 6.43
CA ASP A 209 16.70 8.23 7.30
C ASP A 209 16.81 6.75 6.93
N PHE A 210 17.10 6.43 5.67
CA PHE A 210 17.26 5.04 5.25
C PHE A 210 18.59 4.43 5.64
N SER A 211 19.62 5.25 5.89
CA SER A 211 20.88 4.78 6.44
C SER A 211 20.77 4.34 7.91
N LEU A 212 19.76 4.83 8.63
CA LEU A 212 19.51 4.49 10.04
C LEU A 212 18.56 3.30 10.24
N GLN A 213 17.92 2.81 9.18
CA GLN A 213 17.16 1.54 9.18
C GLN A 213 17.93 0.39 8.51
N LEU A 214 19.24 0.58 8.27
CA LEU A 214 20.17 -0.43 7.76
C LEU A 214 20.90 -1.20 8.88
N TYR A 215 20.57 -0.94 10.15
CA TYR A 215 21.04 -1.69 11.32
C TYR A 215 19.87 -2.19 12.15
#